data_AF-A0A521I3Q9-F1
#
_entry.id   AF-A0A521I3Q9-F1
#
_cell.length_a   1.000
_cell.length_b   1.000
_cell.length_c   1.000
_cell.angle_alpha   90.00
_cell.angle_beta   90.00
_cell.angle_gamma   90.00
#
_symmetry.space_group_name_H-M   'P 1'
#
loop_
_entity.id
_entity.type
_entity.pdbx_description
1 polymer ?
#
loop_
_entity_poly.entity_id
_entity_poly.type
_entity_poly.pdbx_seq_one_letter_code
_entity_poly.pdbx_strand_id
1 'polypeptide(L)'
;MPTKPQKNNMNVFPSRQGFPPPRLEALPAVYFFAPDVERELTRLEHVSSVKVMSTGTEIDEIHVVAPRNHPPKKIVRDIESILLVRFGIRIDHRRISVVQLDGVQAQYPQYGRPRIQKLSKKDGVLQIVLAVGDNILVGKASLPNEGDELRAAARAVIHAVEQLLQTPGVLAVLETQIVEMNEHKVMLVIVRWAFGEQHELLVGASLAAGDLSESMARATLDAVNRRLVRFQTAVAI
;
A
#
# COMPACT_ATOMS: atom_id res chain seq x y z
N MET A 1 -14.97 8.81 65.60
CA MET A 1 -14.05 9.74 64.91
C MET A 1 -13.85 9.25 63.49
N PRO A 2 -14.26 10.01 62.46
CA PRO A 2 -14.31 9.55 61.08
C PRO A 2 -12.96 9.74 60.35
N THR A 3 -12.63 8.75 59.54
CA THR A 3 -11.48 8.67 58.64
C THR A 3 -11.61 9.68 57.48
N LYS A 4 -10.58 10.50 57.28
CA LYS A 4 -10.47 11.43 56.15
C LYS A 4 -10.13 10.69 54.85
N PRO A 5 -10.57 11.20 53.67
CA PRO A 5 -10.53 10.47 52.41
C PRO A 5 -9.14 10.46 51.76
N GLN A 6 -8.81 9.35 51.09
CA GLN A 6 -7.66 9.21 50.20
C GLN A 6 -7.83 10.14 48.99
N LYS A 7 -6.88 11.07 48.81
CA LYS A 7 -6.77 11.91 47.61
C LYS A 7 -6.05 11.15 46.51
N ASN A 8 -6.67 11.18 45.35
CA ASN A 8 -6.23 10.77 44.02
C ASN A 8 -4.78 11.21 43.72
N ASN A 9 -3.87 10.27 43.44
CA ASN A 9 -2.58 10.57 42.83
C ASN A 9 -2.78 10.74 41.32
N MET A 10 -3.02 11.98 40.88
CA MET A 10 -2.74 12.37 39.49
C MET A 10 -1.25 12.21 39.24
N ASN A 11 -0.87 11.35 38.29
CA ASN A 11 0.47 11.32 37.76
C ASN A 11 0.79 12.67 37.12
N VAL A 12 1.60 13.45 37.83
CA VAL A 12 2.22 14.68 37.36
C VAL A 12 3.25 14.28 36.31
N PHE A 13 2.96 14.52 35.02
CA PHE A 13 4.00 14.53 34.01
C PHE A 13 4.97 15.67 34.32
N PRO A 14 6.29 15.44 34.41
CA PRO A 14 7.24 16.52 34.66
C PRO A 14 7.19 17.52 33.50
N SER A 15 7.09 18.80 33.86
CA SER A 15 7.15 19.95 32.96
C SER A 15 8.36 19.85 32.05
N ARG A 16 8.12 19.66 30.74
CA ARG A 16 9.16 19.65 29.72
C ARG A 16 9.85 21.02 29.70
N GLN A 17 11.05 21.09 30.26
CA GLN A 17 11.97 22.19 29.98
C GLN A 17 12.19 22.21 28.47
N GLY A 18 11.85 23.34 27.85
CA GLY A 18 11.92 23.52 26.41
C GLY A 18 13.36 23.40 25.93
N PHE A 19 13.64 22.35 25.16
CA PHE A 19 14.77 22.41 24.24
C PHE A 19 14.53 23.61 23.32
N PRO A 20 15.51 24.53 23.15
CA PRO A 20 15.38 25.55 22.13
C PRO A 20 15.14 24.84 20.79
N PRO A 21 14.18 25.29 19.96
CA PRO A 21 13.98 24.68 18.66
C PRO A 21 15.33 24.64 17.93
N PRO A 22 15.71 23.51 17.32
CA PRO A 22 16.94 23.46 16.53
C PRO A 22 16.90 24.61 15.53
N ARG A 23 18.01 25.37 15.43
CA ARG A 23 18.11 26.49 14.48
C ARG A 23 17.75 25.97 13.09
N LEU A 24 16.67 26.52 12.53
CA LEU A 24 16.11 26.22 11.20
C LEU A 24 17.01 26.76 10.07
N GLU A 25 18.32 26.56 10.14
CA GLU A 25 19.29 26.99 9.11
C GLU A 25 19.76 25.85 8.20
N ALA A 26 19.12 24.67 8.26
CA ALA A 26 19.19 23.67 7.22
C ALA A 26 17.76 23.33 6.79
N LEU A 27 17.48 23.55 5.50
CA LEU A 27 16.16 23.41 4.86
C LEU A 27 15.43 22.13 5.30
N PRO A 28 14.08 22.18 5.43
CA PRO A 28 13.30 21.04 5.93
C PRO A 28 13.45 19.83 5.00
N ALA A 29 13.51 18.63 5.58
CA ALA A 29 13.26 17.42 4.82
C ALA A 29 11.88 17.55 4.15
N VAL A 30 11.86 17.73 2.82
CA VAL A 30 10.62 17.75 2.05
C VAL A 30 10.18 16.30 1.93
N TYR A 31 9.39 15.83 2.90
CA TYR A 31 8.76 14.52 2.79
C TYR A 31 7.85 14.50 1.57
N PHE A 32 8.07 13.56 0.66
CA PHE A 32 7.20 13.30 -0.49
C PHE A 32 6.75 11.85 -0.45
N PHE A 33 5.51 11.60 -0.83
CA PHE A 33 5.06 10.24 -1.11
C PHE A 33 5.41 9.92 -2.56
N ALA A 34 6.13 8.84 -2.81
CA ALA A 34 6.46 8.38 -4.16
C ALA A 34 5.22 8.34 -5.09
N PRO A 35 4.03 7.89 -4.66
CA PRO A 35 2.80 7.98 -5.47
C PRO A 35 2.38 9.40 -5.89
N ASP A 36 2.68 10.41 -5.08
CA ASP A 36 2.35 11.81 -5.41
C ASP A 36 3.28 12.34 -6.51
N VAL A 37 4.55 11.97 -6.44
CA VAL A 37 5.55 12.26 -7.48
C VAL A 37 5.21 11.53 -8.78
N GLU A 38 4.92 10.22 -8.71
CA GLU A 38 4.50 9.41 -9.86
C GLU A 38 3.27 10.01 -10.56
N ARG A 39 2.26 10.41 -9.78
CA ARG A 39 1.03 11.02 -10.31
C ARG A 39 1.29 12.36 -10.99
N GLU A 40 2.20 13.17 -10.46
CA GLU A 40 2.51 14.46 -11.09
C GLU A 40 3.29 14.27 -12.39
N LEU A 41 4.32 13.42 -12.39
CA LEU A 41 5.15 13.20 -13.56
C LEU A 41 4.39 12.53 -14.71
N THR A 42 3.36 11.73 -14.39
CA THR A 42 2.45 11.13 -15.38
C THR A 42 1.53 12.18 -16.06
N ARG A 43 1.45 13.42 -15.57
CA ARG A 43 0.70 14.50 -16.24
C ARG A 43 1.46 15.14 -17.41
N LEU A 44 2.75 14.84 -17.56
CA LEU A 44 3.52 15.28 -18.72
C LEU A 44 2.94 14.63 -19.99
N GLU A 45 2.57 15.42 -21.00
CA GLU A 45 1.96 14.93 -22.25
C GLU A 45 2.77 13.84 -22.96
N HIS A 46 4.08 13.82 -22.72
CA HIS A 46 5.04 12.91 -23.34
C HIS A 46 5.50 11.78 -22.40
N VAL A 47 4.77 11.52 -21.32
CA VAL A 47 5.04 10.45 -20.36
C VAL A 47 3.82 9.56 -20.25
N SER A 48 4.00 8.27 -20.51
CA SER A 48 2.95 7.25 -20.44
C SER A 48 2.80 6.67 -19.04
N SER A 49 3.93 6.42 -18.34
CA SER A 49 3.91 5.97 -16.95
C SER A 49 5.22 6.28 -16.23
N VAL A 50 5.14 6.36 -14.91
CA VAL A 50 6.27 6.63 -14.02
C VAL A 50 6.25 5.70 -12.82
N LYS A 51 7.42 5.18 -12.45
CA LYS A 51 7.65 4.47 -11.20
C LYS A 51 8.81 5.11 -10.46
N VAL A 52 8.60 5.45 -9.19
CA VAL A 52 9.64 5.99 -8.29
C VAL A 52 10.03 4.91 -7.29
N MET A 53 11.34 4.67 -7.16
CA MET A 53 11.94 3.81 -6.15
C MET A 53 12.70 4.67 -5.14
N SER A 54 12.43 4.43 -3.86
CA SER A 54 13.04 5.16 -2.75
C SER A 54 13.25 4.23 -1.56
N THR A 55 14.44 4.29 -0.97
CA THR A 55 14.85 3.67 0.28
C THR A 55 14.45 4.49 1.51
N GLY A 56 13.69 5.58 1.33
CA GLY A 56 13.14 6.43 2.39
C GLY A 56 14.03 7.61 2.78
N THR A 57 15.27 7.68 2.27
CA THR A 57 16.18 8.82 2.48
C THR A 57 16.30 9.71 1.25
N GLU A 58 16.25 9.10 0.06
CA GLU A 58 16.28 9.80 -1.23
C GLU A 58 15.54 9.01 -2.32
N ILE A 59 15.41 9.60 -3.51
CA ILE A 59 14.99 8.85 -4.70
C ILE A 59 16.22 8.10 -5.23
N ASP A 60 16.14 6.76 -5.24
CA ASP A 60 17.20 5.92 -5.79
C ASP A 60 17.10 5.87 -7.32
N GLU A 61 15.88 5.64 -7.84
CA GLU A 61 15.61 5.50 -9.27
C GLU A 61 14.23 6.01 -9.67
N ILE A 62 14.14 6.55 -10.88
CA ILE A 62 12.89 6.86 -11.56
C ILE A 62 12.88 6.13 -12.91
N HIS A 63 11.88 5.29 -13.11
CA HIS A 63 11.64 4.62 -14.39
C HIS A 63 10.48 5.29 -15.09
N VAL A 64 10.71 5.70 -16.32
CA VAL A 64 9.77 6.47 -17.13
C VAL A 64 9.56 5.74 -18.43
N VAL A 65 8.30 5.62 -18.82
CA VAL A 65 7.96 5.15 -20.16
C VAL A 65 7.37 6.28 -20.94
N ALA A 66 7.86 6.47 -22.16
CA ALA A 66 7.45 7.54 -23.04
C ALA A 66 7.28 7.06 -24.49
N PRO A 67 6.45 7.74 -25.29
CA PRO A 67 6.39 7.50 -26.71
C PRO A 67 7.70 7.93 -27.42
N ARG A 68 8.02 7.31 -28.57
CA ARG A 68 9.23 7.61 -29.36
C ARG A 68 9.25 9.00 -30.01
N ASN A 69 8.11 9.69 -30.05
CA ASN A 69 7.97 11.03 -30.66
C ASN A 69 8.61 12.16 -29.84
N HIS A 70 9.12 11.88 -28.63
CA HIS A 70 9.82 12.88 -27.80
C HIS A 70 11.26 12.43 -27.45
N PRO A 71 12.28 13.29 -27.63
CA PRO A 71 13.66 12.92 -27.30
C PRO A 71 13.85 12.64 -25.79
N PRO A 72 14.51 11.51 -25.40
CA PRO A 72 14.73 11.16 -23.98
C PRO A 72 15.35 12.26 -23.12
N LYS A 73 16.29 13.03 -23.69
CA LYS A 73 16.94 14.15 -22.99
C LYS A 73 15.95 15.24 -22.58
N LYS A 74 14.91 15.48 -23.38
CA LYS A 74 13.86 16.46 -23.06
C LYS A 74 13.01 15.95 -21.90
N ILE A 75 12.64 14.67 -21.92
CA ILE A 75 11.85 14.00 -20.89
C ILE A 75 12.58 14.07 -19.53
N VAL A 76 13.85 13.69 -19.51
CA VAL A 76 14.71 13.76 -18.32
C VAL A 76 14.74 15.19 -17.75
N ARG A 77 14.95 16.20 -18.62
CA ARG A 77 14.99 17.60 -18.20
C ARG A 77 13.67 18.10 -17.64
N ASP A 78 12.54 17.71 -18.25
CA ASP A 78 11.21 18.12 -17.80
C ASP A 78 10.90 17.48 -16.43
N ILE A 79 11.31 16.22 -16.22
CA ILE A 79 11.21 15.54 -14.92
C ILE A 79 12.07 16.23 -13.85
N GLU A 80 13.35 16.50 -14.14
CA GLU A 80 14.24 17.24 -13.22
C GLU A 80 13.64 18.60 -12.84
N SER A 81 13.07 19.30 -13.83
CA SER A 81 12.44 20.61 -13.62
C SER A 81 11.21 20.52 -12.73
N ILE A 82 10.32 19.54 -12.95
CA ILE A 82 9.13 19.34 -12.11
C ILE A 82 9.52 18.94 -10.69
N LEU A 83 10.45 18.00 -10.54
CA LEU A 83 10.94 17.55 -9.23
C LEU A 83 11.53 18.70 -8.43
N LEU A 84 12.34 19.53 -9.07
CA LEU A 84 12.92 20.70 -8.42
C LEU A 84 11.87 21.76 -8.07
N VAL A 85 10.98 22.11 -9.00
CA VAL A 85 10.03 23.22 -8.81
C VAL A 85 8.89 22.86 -7.87
N ARG A 86 8.29 21.66 -8.02
CA ARG A 86 7.10 21.28 -7.24
C ARG A 86 7.42 20.55 -5.94
N PHE A 87 8.54 19.84 -5.90
CA PHE A 87 8.90 19.00 -4.76
C PHE A 87 10.20 19.44 -4.08
N GLY A 88 10.94 20.41 -4.64
CA GLY A 88 12.24 20.81 -4.09
C GLY A 88 13.31 19.72 -4.21
N ILE A 89 13.07 18.68 -5.02
CA ILE A 89 13.94 17.50 -5.13
C ILE A 89 14.97 17.74 -6.23
N ARG A 90 16.25 17.61 -5.89
CA ARG A 90 17.33 17.49 -6.88
C ARG A 90 17.60 16.02 -7.12
N ILE A 91 17.66 15.62 -8.38
CA ILE A 91 18.01 14.26 -8.80
C ILE A 91 19.05 14.34 -9.91
N ASP A 92 19.97 13.38 -9.95
CA ASP A 92 20.89 13.21 -11.07
C ASP A 92 20.16 12.48 -12.21
N HIS A 93 20.24 13.00 -13.43
CA HIS A 93 19.76 12.34 -14.65
C HIS A 93 20.13 10.85 -14.78
N ARG A 94 21.27 10.42 -14.19
CA ARG A 94 21.69 9.00 -14.18
C ARG A 94 20.74 8.08 -13.42
N ARG A 95 19.95 8.63 -12.49
CA ARG A 95 18.90 7.92 -11.75
C ARG A 95 17.57 7.88 -12.51
N ILE A 96 17.48 8.53 -13.68
CA ILE A 96 16.27 8.56 -14.51
C ILE A 96 16.48 7.66 -15.73
N SER A 97 15.77 6.53 -15.74
CA SER A 97 15.73 5.61 -16.88
C SER A 97 14.51 5.92 -17.74
N VAL A 98 14.71 6.15 -19.04
CA VAL A 98 13.64 6.38 -20.01
C VAL A 98 13.58 5.23 -20.99
N VAL A 99 12.45 4.52 -21.02
CA VAL A 99 12.13 3.49 -21.99
C VAL A 99 11.17 4.07 -23.02
N GLN A 100 11.52 3.97 -24.31
CA GLN A 100 10.68 4.47 -25.39
C GLN A 100 9.97 3.34 -26.13
N LEU A 101 8.64 3.43 -26.25
CA LEU A 101 7.79 2.44 -26.93
C LEU A 101 6.98 3.12 -28.06
N ASP A 102 6.78 2.41 -29.17
CA ASP A 102 5.99 2.91 -30.31
C ASP A 102 4.51 2.58 -30.14
N GLY A 103 3.66 3.60 -30.35
CA GLY A 103 2.33 3.47 -30.96
C GLY A 103 1.24 2.69 -30.24
N VAL A 104 1.57 1.90 -29.23
CA VAL A 104 0.62 1.44 -28.24
C VAL A 104 0.77 2.48 -27.15
N GLN A 105 -0.28 3.27 -26.85
CA GLN A 105 -0.48 3.66 -25.45
C GLN A 105 -0.24 2.35 -24.74
N ALA A 106 0.94 2.16 -24.13
CA ALA A 106 1.14 1.00 -23.32
C ALA A 106 0.00 1.16 -22.34
N GLN A 107 -1.08 0.41 -22.55
CA GLN A 107 -1.98 -0.01 -21.52
C GLN A 107 -1.02 -0.86 -20.69
N TYR A 108 -0.15 -0.17 -19.94
CA TYR A 108 0.18 -0.55 -18.61
C TYR A 108 -1.18 -0.85 -18.08
N PRO A 109 -1.50 -2.14 -17.90
CA PRO A 109 -2.78 -2.46 -17.35
C PRO A 109 -2.87 -1.59 -16.10
N GLN A 110 -3.88 -0.70 -16.09
CA GLN A 110 -4.21 0.05 -14.90
C GLN A 110 -4.80 -0.99 -13.95
N TYR A 111 -3.97 -1.93 -13.50
CA TYR A 111 -4.28 -2.80 -12.40
C TYR A 111 -4.28 -1.86 -11.20
N GLY A 112 -5.43 -1.20 -11.00
CA GLY A 112 -5.69 -0.46 -9.79
C GLY A 112 -5.45 -1.42 -8.63
N ARG A 113 -4.87 -0.92 -7.53
CA ARG A 113 -4.75 -1.73 -6.31
C ARG A 113 -6.12 -2.33 -6.00
N PRO A 114 -6.23 -3.63 -5.71
CA PRO A 114 -7.49 -4.22 -5.32
C PRO A 114 -8.16 -3.41 -4.21
N ARG A 115 -9.43 -3.05 -4.43
CA ARG A 115 -10.27 -2.32 -3.48
C ARG A 115 -11.51 -3.13 -3.18
N ILE A 116 -11.94 -3.12 -1.93
CA ILE A 116 -13.21 -3.74 -1.55
C ILE A 116 -14.35 -2.96 -2.19
N GLN A 117 -15.16 -3.65 -2.99
CA GLN A 117 -16.42 -3.13 -3.53
C GLN A 117 -17.60 -3.61 -2.69
N LYS A 118 -17.56 -4.87 -2.24
CA LYS A 118 -18.64 -5.47 -1.45
C LYS A 118 -18.13 -6.60 -0.59
N LEU A 119 -18.71 -6.75 0.60
CA LEU A 119 -18.59 -7.92 1.46
C LEU A 119 -19.99 -8.42 1.83
N SER A 120 -20.20 -9.73 1.82
CA SER A 120 -21.49 -10.34 2.17
C SER A 120 -21.30 -11.73 2.76
N LYS A 121 -22.16 -12.11 3.69
CA LYS A 121 -22.24 -13.45 4.29
C LYS A 121 -23.55 -14.12 3.86
N LYS A 122 -23.48 -15.33 3.29
CA LYS A 122 -24.64 -16.13 2.93
C LYS A 122 -24.32 -17.62 3.06
N ASP A 123 -25.23 -18.39 3.66
CA ASP A 123 -25.15 -19.86 3.75
C ASP A 123 -23.80 -20.38 4.31
N GLY A 124 -23.28 -19.74 5.37
CA GLY A 124 -21.99 -20.13 5.96
C GLY A 124 -20.76 -19.79 5.10
N VAL A 125 -20.91 -18.94 4.08
CA VAL A 125 -19.82 -18.49 3.22
C VAL A 125 -19.70 -16.98 3.28
N LEU A 126 -18.49 -16.50 3.51
CA LEU A 126 -18.13 -15.09 3.34
C LEU A 126 -17.66 -14.89 1.90
N GLN A 127 -18.32 -13.97 1.19
CA GLN A 127 -17.96 -13.57 -0.16
C GLN A 127 -17.51 -12.11 -0.16
N ILE A 128 -16.37 -11.86 -0.80
CA ILE A 128 -15.86 -10.50 -1.03
C ILE A 128 -15.75 -10.23 -2.53
N VAL A 129 -16.05 -9.01 -2.94
CA VAL A 129 -15.92 -8.52 -4.30
C VAL A 129 -14.86 -7.41 -4.29
N LEU A 130 -13.79 -7.62 -5.06
CA LEU A 130 -12.71 -6.66 -5.22
C LEU A 130 -12.75 -6.04 -6.61
N ALA A 131 -12.56 -4.73 -6.69
CA ALA A 131 -12.34 -4.01 -7.95
C ALA A 131 -10.83 -3.80 -8.21
N VAL A 132 -10.38 -4.08 -9.43
CA VAL A 132 -8.99 -3.97 -9.89
C VAL A 132 -8.99 -3.34 -11.29
N GLY A 133 -8.87 -2.01 -11.36
CA GLY A 133 -9.15 -1.30 -12.61
C GLY A 133 -10.59 -1.55 -13.04
N ASP A 134 -10.77 -2.04 -14.27
CA ASP A 134 -12.08 -2.41 -14.83
C ASP A 134 -12.51 -3.86 -14.49
N ASN A 135 -11.65 -4.63 -13.83
CA ASN A 135 -11.92 -6.03 -13.49
C ASN A 135 -12.55 -6.17 -12.10
N ILE A 136 -13.39 -7.20 -11.96
CA ILE A 136 -14.00 -7.62 -10.70
C ILE A 136 -13.51 -9.02 -10.33
N LEU A 137 -12.99 -9.17 -9.12
CA LEU A 137 -12.56 -10.45 -8.55
C LEU A 137 -13.48 -10.85 -7.41
N VAL A 138 -13.82 -12.13 -7.33
CA VAL A 138 -14.73 -12.66 -6.31
C VAL A 138 -14.01 -13.66 -5.43
N GLY A 139 -13.82 -13.28 -4.17
CA GLY A 139 -13.22 -14.08 -3.12
C GLY A 139 -14.26 -14.80 -2.29
N LYS A 140 -13.98 -16.03 -1.87
CA LYS A 140 -14.87 -16.80 -0.98
C LYS A 140 -14.07 -17.50 0.10
N ALA A 141 -14.66 -17.60 1.29
CA ALA A 141 -14.17 -18.44 2.38
C ALA A 141 -15.33 -19.04 3.17
N SER A 142 -15.17 -20.31 3.54
CA SER A 142 -16.10 -20.96 4.47
C SER A 142 -15.98 -20.35 5.85
N LEU A 143 -17.12 -20.14 6.51
CA LEU A 143 -17.31 -19.75 7.90
C LEU A 143 -17.83 -20.97 8.67
N PRO A 144 -16.94 -21.89 9.09
CA PRO A 144 -17.37 -23.14 9.71
C PRO A 144 -18.03 -22.93 11.08
N ASN A 145 -17.62 -21.88 11.82
CA ASN A 145 -18.13 -21.58 13.15
C ASN A 145 -18.39 -20.07 13.32
N GLU A 146 -19.23 -19.71 14.29
CA GLU A 146 -19.29 -18.35 14.80
C GLU A 146 -17.97 -17.98 15.50
N GLY A 147 -17.44 -16.79 15.21
CA GLY A 147 -16.15 -16.30 15.72
C GLY A 147 -15.00 -16.37 14.70
N ASP A 148 -15.12 -17.16 13.64
CA ASP A 148 -14.11 -17.27 12.58
C ASP A 148 -14.22 -16.17 11.50
N GLU A 149 -15.12 -15.19 11.69
CA GLU A 149 -15.42 -14.12 10.72
C GLU A 149 -14.19 -13.36 10.22
N LEU A 150 -13.26 -13.04 11.12
CA LEU A 150 -12.06 -12.26 10.77
C LEU A 150 -11.13 -13.08 9.88
N ARG A 151 -10.87 -14.32 10.28
CA ARG A 151 -10.01 -15.24 9.52
C ARG A 151 -10.64 -15.61 8.18
N ALA A 152 -11.97 -15.80 8.13
CA ALA A 152 -12.69 -16.02 6.89
C ALA A 152 -12.65 -14.80 5.96
N ALA A 153 -12.79 -13.58 6.50
CA ALA A 153 -12.68 -12.36 5.70
C ALA A 153 -11.29 -12.23 5.06
N ALA A 154 -10.22 -12.46 5.84
CA ALA A 154 -8.85 -12.48 5.32
C ALA A 154 -8.67 -13.56 4.24
N ARG A 155 -9.16 -14.78 4.47
CA ARG A 155 -9.10 -15.88 3.49
C ARG A 155 -9.87 -15.57 2.21
N ALA A 156 -11.03 -14.91 2.30
CA ALA A 156 -11.80 -14.52 1.13
C ALA A 156 -11.03 -13.49 0.29
N VAL A 157 -10.34 -12.52 0.92
CA VAL A 157 -9.43 -11.61 0.21
C VAL A 157 -8.31 -12.38 -0.48
N ILE A 158 -7.64 -13.30 0.22
CA ILE A 158 -6.58 -14.13 -0.37
C ILE A 158 -7.12 -14.91 -1.57
N HIS A 159 -8.27 -15.56 -1.46
CA HIS A 159 -8.90 -16.28 -2.56
C HIS A 159 -9.20 -15.39 -3.78
N ALA A 160 -9.62 -14.13 -3.57
CA ALA A 160 -9.81 -13.18 -4.67
C ALA A 160 -8.46 -12.79 -5.31
N VAL A 161 -7.45 -12.51 -4.49
CA VAL A 161 -6.13 -12.05 -4.93
C VAL A 161 -5.37 -13.15 -5.66
N GLU A 162 -5.47 -14.41 -5.24
CA GLU A 162 -4.82 -15.52 -5.95
C GLU A 162 -5.36 -15.74 -7.36
N GLN A 163 -6.61 -15.33 -7.65
CA GLN A 163 -7.13 -15.32 -9.03
C GLN A 163 -6.38 -14.30 -9.91
N LEU A 164 -5.97 -13.17 -9.33
CA LEU A 164 -5.13 -12.20 -10.03
C LEU A 164 -3.72 -12.76 -10.29
N LEU A 165 -3.19 -13.54 -9.34
CA LEU A 165 -1.87 -14.16 -9.44
C LEU A 165 -1.84 -15.40 -10.33
N GLN A 166 -3.00 -15.94 -10.70
CA GLN A 166 -3.15 -17.21 -11.42
C GLN A 166 -2.36 -18.38 -10.79
N THR A 167 -2.06 -18.28 -9.49
CA THR A 167 -1.23 -19.25 -8.76
C THR A 167 -1.88 -19.49 -7.40
N PRO A 168 -2.78 -20.50 -7.28
CA PRO A 168 -3.45 -20.78 -6.02
C PRO A 168 -2.48 -21.34 -4.98
N GLY A 169 -2.70 -21.00 -3.71
CA GLY A 169 -1.94 -21.52 -2.56
C GLY A 169 -0.61 -20.82 -2.26
N VAL A 170 -0.25 -19.79 -3.02
CA VAL A 170 0.96 -18.98 -2.77
C VAL A 170 0.80 -18.04 -1.58
N LEU A 171 -0.44 -17.75 -1.18
CA LEU A 171 -0.74 -16.91 -0.03
C LEU A 171 -1.49 -17.72 1.02
N ALA A 172 -1.11 -17.55 2.29
CA ALA A 172 -1.79 -18.18 3.41
C ALA A 172 -1.93 -17.21 4.58
N VAL A 173 -3.16 -17.07 5.10
CA VAL A 173 -3.41 -16.34 6.34
C VAL A 173 -2.84 -17.18 7.50
N LEU A 174 -1.85 -16.65 8.20
CA LEU A 174 -1.30 -17.28 9.41
C LEU A 174 -2.07 -16.85 10.65
N GLU A 175 -2.29 -15.53 10.78
CA GLU A 175 -2.86 -14.94 11.97
C GLU A 175 -3.69 -13.70 11.66
N THR A 176 -4.74 -13.51 12.47
CA THR A 176 -5.59 -12.33 12.48
C THR A 176 -5.83 -11.93 13.93
N GLN A 177 -5.60 -10.68 14.28
CA GLN A 177 -5.71 -10.21 15.65
C GLN A 177 -6.36 -8.82 15.73
N ILE A 178 -7.06 -8.55 16.82
CA ILE A 178 -7.48 -7.21 17.22
C ILE A 178 -6.62 -6.80 18.42
N VAL A 179 -5.95 -5.66 18.32
CA VAL A 179 -5.15 -5.09 19.41
C VAL A 179 -5.76 -3.75 19.81
N GLU A 180 -5.88 -3.51 21.11
CA GLU A 180 -6.26 -2.19 21.64
C GLU A 180 -5.03 -1.29 21.70
N MET A 181 -5.11 -0.14 21.04
CA MET A 181 -4.05 0.87 21.00
C MET A 181 -4.66 2.23 21.33
N ASN A 182 -4.47 2.68 22.57
CA ASN A 182 -5.16 3.83 23.14
C ASN A 182 -6.70 3.63 23.08
N GLU A 183 -7.45 4.58 22.54
CA GLU A 183 -8.91 4.49 22.37
C GLU A 183 -9.32 3.80 21.06
N HIS A 184 -8.37 3.23 20.32
CA HIS A 184 -8.61 2.62 19.01
C HIS A 184 -8.37 1.11 19.03
N LYS A 185 -9.21 0.38 18.30
CA LYS A 185 -8.98 -1.03 18.00
C LYS A 185 -8.30 -1.14 16.64
N VAL A 186 -7.17 -1.81 16.58
CA VAL A 186 -6.37 -2.02 15.36
C VAL A 186 -6.45 -3.49 14.97
N MET A 187 -6.84 -3.74 13.74
CA MET A 187 -6.80 -5.04 13.09
C MET A 187 -5.39 -5.30 12.58
N LEU A 188 -4.85 -6.48 12.86
CA LEU A 188 -3.58 -6.96 12.34
C LEU A 188 -3.78 -8.30 11.64
N VAL A 189 -3.04 -8.51 10.56
CA VAL A 189 -3.00 -9.78 9.84
C VAL A 189 -1.58 -10.11 9.43
N ILE A 190 -1.23 -11.39 9.55
CA ILE A 190 0.02 -11.95 9.02
C ILE A 190 -0.35 -12.91 7.90
N VAL A 191 0.18 -12.64 6.71
CA VAL A 191 0.01 -13.46 5.51
C VAL A 191 1.38 -14.00 5.11
N ARG A 192 1.50 -15.31 4.97
CA ARG A 192 2.66 -15.93 4.34
C ARG A 192 2.50 -15.86 2.84
N TRP A 193 3.53 -15.39 2.15
CA TRP A 193 3.70 -15.59 0.72
C TRP A 193 4.78 -16.65 0.49
N ALA A 194 4.52 -17.61 -0.40
CA ALA A 194 5.50 -18.60 -0.83
C ALA A 194 5.39 -18.86 -2.33
N PHE A 195 6.50 -18.69 -3.04
CA PHE A 195 6.59 -19.00 -4.46
C PHE A 195 7.97 -19.60 -4.77
N GLY A 196 8.00 -20.85 -5.23
CA GLY A 196 9.24 -21.62 -5.31
C GLY A 196 9.91 -21.73 -3.93
N GLU A 197 11.21 -21.41 -3.86
CA GLU A 197 12.02 -21.39 -2.63
C GLU A 197 11.88 -20.07 -1.83
N GLN A 198 11.19 -19.07 -2.36
CA GLN A 198 11.03 -17.78 -1.68
C GLN A 198 9.87 -17.84 -0.69
N HIS A 199 10.14 -17.44 0.55
CA HIS A 199 9.16 -17.32 1.61
C HIS A 199 9.24 -15.96 2.28
N GLU A 200 8.09 -15.31 2.47
CA GLU A 200 8.03 -14.02 3.16
C GLU A 200 6.77 -13.90 4.02
N LEU A 201 6.88 -13.12 5.10
CA LEU A 201 5.75 -12.71 5.92
C LEU A 201 5.35 -11.28 5.57
N LEU A 202 4.09 -11.12 5.18
CA LEU A 202 3.46 -9.85 4.90
C LEU A 202 2.56 -9.48 6.08
N VAL A 203 2.70 -8.25 6.55
CA VAL A 203 1.89 -7.72 7.65
C VAL A 203 1.03 -6.58 7.13
N GLY A 204 -0.24 -6.60 7.50
CA GLY A 204 -1.18 -5.53 7.18
C GLY A 204 -1.97 -5.09 8.39
N ALA A 205 -2.39 -3.84 8.36
CA ALA A 205 -3.13 -3.23 9.45
C ALA A 205 -4.30 -2.38 8.96
N SER A 206 -5.33 -2.25 9.80
CA SER A 206 -6.42 -1.29 9.61
C SER A 206 -7.04 -0.91 10.96
N LEU A 207 -7.76 0.21 11.00
CA LEU A 207 -8.61 0.52 12.16
C LEU A 207 -9.86 -0.37 12.10
N ALA A 208 -10.26 -0.91 13.23
CA ALA A 208 -11.55 -1.58 13.39
C ALA A 208 -12.66 -0.52 13.39
N ALA A 209 -13.31 -0.33 12.24
CA ALA A 209 -14.36 0.67 12.07
C ALA A 209 -15.53 0.10 11.27
N GLY A 210 -16.74 0.20 11.83
CA GLY A 210 -17.94 -0.39 11.24
C GLY A 210 -17.91 -1.92 11.30
N ASP A 211 -18.04 -2.57 10.14
CA ASP A 211 -17.98 -4.03 10.03
C ASP A 211 -16.54 -4.54 10.27
N LEU A 212 -16.39 -5.45 11.24
CA LEU A 212 -15.10 -6.00 11.63
C LEU A 212 -14.50 -6.92 10.56
N SER A 213 -15.33 -7.67 9.83
CA SER A 213 -14.88 -8.48 8.68
C SER A 213 -14.40 -7.60 7.55
N GLU A 214 -15.09 -6.49 7.26
CA GLU A 214 -14.62 -5.53 6.25
C GLU A 214 -13.31 -4.86 6.69
N SER A 215 -13.20 -4.47 7.96
CA SER A 215 -11.96 -3.92 8.52
C SER A 215 -10.79 -4.91 8.39
N MET A 216 -11.00 -6.19 8.71
CA MET A 216 -10.00 -7.24 8.54
C MET A 216 -9.66 -7.48 7.06
N ALA A 217 -10.63 -7.43 6.16
CA ALA A 217 -10.38 -7.48 4.73
C ALA A 217 -9.51 -6.30 4.25
N ARG A 218 -9.70 -5.09 4.80
CA ARG A 218 -8.84 -3.93 4.52
C ARG A 218 -7.41 -4.14 5.03
N ALA A 219 -7.24 -4.68 6.24
CA ALA A 219 -5.92 -5.03 6.77
C ALA A 219 -5.23 -6.07 5.88
N THR A 220 -5.99 -7.05 5.37
CA THR A 220 -5.46 -8.08 4.46
C THR A 220 -5.01 -7.48 3.13
N LEU A 221 -5.81 -6.56 2.57
CA LEU A 221 -5.40 -5.79 1.39
C LEU A 221 -4.17 -4.91 1.65
N ASP A 222 -4.05 -4.29 2.82
CA ASP A 222 -2.84 -3.54 3.20
C ASP A 222 -1.58 -4.44 3.19
N ALA A 223 -1.70 -5.69 3.67
CA ALA A 223 -0.59 -6.66 3.64
C ALA A 223 -0.17 -6.99 2.19
N VAL A 224 -1.13 -7.39 1.35
CA VAL A 224 -0.83 -7.92 0.01
C VAL A 224 -0.57 -6.81 -1.01
N ASN A 225 -1.22 -5.65 -0.92
CA ASN A 225 -1.06 -4.54 -1.86
C ASN A 225 0.36 -3.95 -1.86
N ARG A 226 1.12 -4.14 -0.77
CA ARG A 226 2.55 -3.77 -0.72
C ARG A 226 3.42 -4.61 -1.66
N ARG A 227 2.98 -5.83 -2.00
CA ARG A 227 3.71 -6.78 -2.86
C ARG A 227 3.04 -7.13 -4.18
N LEU A 228 1.76 -6.80 -4.36
CA LEU A 228 1.06 -6.94 -5.64
C LEU A 228 1.57 -6.01 -6.75
N VAL A 229 2.62 -5.21 -6.49
CA VAL A 229 3.37 -4.50 -7.53
C VAL A 229 4.22 -5.52 -8.29
N ARG A 230 3.60 -6.17 -9.29
CA ARG A 230 4.15 -7.07 -10.32
C ARG A 230 4.02 -8.57 -10.05
N PHE A 231 3.11 -9.21 -10.79
CA PHE A 231 3.41 -10.42 -11.53
C PHE A 231 2.84 -10.23 -12.95
N GLN A 232 3.71 -10.01 -13.94
CA GLN A 232 3.34 -10.40 -15.31
C GLN A 232 3.46 -11.92 -15.32
N THR A 233 2.34 -12.64 -15.43
CA THR A 233 2.41 -14.00 -15.94
C THR A 233 3.03 -13.89 -17.33
N ALA A 234 4.18 -14.53 -17.53
CA ALA A 234 4.74 -14.67 -18.87
C ALA A 234 3.64 -15.29 -19.75
N VAL A 235 3.28 -14.60 -20.83
CA VAL A 235 2.46 -15.19 -21.88
C VAL A 235 3.27 -16.37 -22.42
N ALA A 236 2.82 -17.59 -22.15
CA ALA A 236 3.35 -18.77 -22.82
C ALA A 236 3.08 -18.60 -24.31
N ILE A 237 4.16 -18.50 -25.10
CA ILE A 237 4.15 -18.61 -26.55
C ILE A 237 4.02 -20.09 -26.92
#